data_AF-A0A924EAI8-F1
#
_entry.id   AF-A0A924EAI8-F1
#
_cell.length_a   1.000
_cell.length_b   1.000
_cell.length_c   1.000
_cell.angle_alpha   90.00
_cell.angle_beta   90.00
_cell.angle_gamma   90.00
#
_symmetry.space_group_name_H-M   'P 1'
#
loop_
_entity.id
_entity.type
_entity.pdbx_description
1 polymer ?
#
loop_
_entity_poly.entity_id
_entity_poly.type
_entity_poly.pdbx_seq_one_letter_code
_entity_poly.pdbx_strand_id
1 'polypeptide(L)'
;QALDDSVNDTRQGVLVRELQQHGLIYIKGIGQHPTNGWPGEQSFLVLGLSREDVRMLGARHEQNAIVWCGPDAVPELVLLR
;
A
#
# COMPACT_ATOMS: atom_id res chain seq x y z
N GLN A 1 -12.74 10.50 0.11
CA GLN A 1 -12.51 11.73 -0.67
C GLN A 1 -11.55 11.36 -1.79
N ALA A 2 -11.88 11.67 -3.05
CA ALA A 2 -10.93 11.53 -4.15
C ALA A 2 -9.86 12.61 -3.96
N LEU A 3 -8.60 12.21 -3.83
CA LEU A 3 -7.46 13.10 -3.80
C LEU A 3 -6.98 13.33 -5.24
N ASP A 4 -6.36 14.48 -5.49
CA ASP A 4 -5.67 14.73 -6.76
C ASP A 4 -4.44 13.81 -6.89
N ASP A 5 -4.09 13.44 -8.11
CA ASP A 5 -2.98 12.52 -8.40
C ASP A 5 -1.66 13.04 -7.84
N SER A 6 -1.45 14.36 -7.91
CA SER A 6 -0.27 15.04 -7.34
C SER A 6 -0.12 14.88 -5.82
N VAL A 7 -1.26 14.82 -5.11
CA VAL A 7 -1.31 14.60 -3.67
C VAL A 7 -1.02 13.15 -3.36
N ASN A 8 -1.55 12.23 -4.16
CA ASN A 8 -1.27 10.80 -4.01
C ASN A 8 0.22 10.52 -4.22
N ASP A 9 0.82 11.07 -5.27
CA ASP A 9 2.26 10.93 -5.56
C ASP A 9 3.13 11.41 -4.40
N THR A 10 2.76 12.54 -3.80
CA THR A 10 3.47 13.07 -2.62
C THR A 10 3.36 12.11 -1.43
N ARG A 11 2.16 11.58 -1.16
CA ARG A 11 1.91 10.63 -0.05
C ARG A 11 2.62 9.29 -0.29
N GLN A 12 2.59 8.77 -1.51
CA GLN A 12 3.35 7.58 -1.94
C GLN A 12 4.86 7.80 -1.76
N GLY A 13 5.34 9.01 -2.06
CA GLY A 13 6.72 9.43 -1.81
C GLY A 13 7.11 9.43 -0.32
N VAL A 14 6.18 9.73 0.58
CA VAL A 14 6.41 9.63 2.03
C VAL A 14 6.43 8.17 2.48
N LEU A 15 5.50 7.35 2.00
CA LEU A 15 5.47 5.90 2.28
C LEU A 15 6.78 5.22 1.86
N VAL A 16 7.25 5.44 0.63
CA VAL A 16 8.48 4.77 0.16
C VAL A 16 9.73 5.18 0.94
N ARG A 17 9.81 6.45 1.39
CA ARG A 17 10.91 6.90 2.26
C ARG A 17 10.90 6.18 3.59
N GLU A 18 9.72 5.98 4.17
CA GLU A 18 9.59 5.22 5.42
C GLU A 18 9.97 3.75 5.22
N LEU A 19 9.52 3.11 4.14
CA LEU A 19 9.93 1.74 3.79
C LEU A 19 11.47 1.62 3.69
N GLN A 20 12.12 2.60 3.05
CA GLN A 20 13.58 2.66 2.94
C GLN A 20 14.27 2.89 4.29
N GLN A 21 13.75 3.80 5.12
CA GLN A 21 14.31 4.09 6.45
C GLN A 21 14.26 2.88 7.38
N HIS A 22 13.21 2.07 7.27
CA HIS A 22 13.06 0.82 8.03
C HIS A 22 13.79 -0.37 7.39
N GLY A 23 14.47 -0.19 6.25
CA GLY A 23 15.17 -1.26 5.55
C GLY A 23 14.25 -2.37 5.04
N LEU A 24 12.97 -2.05 4.79
CA LEU A 24 11.98 -3.03 4.35
C LEU A 24 12.19 -3.39 2.89
N ILE A 25 12.00 -4.68 2.57
CA ILE A 25 12.03 -5.17 1.20
C ILE A 25 10.67 -4.91 0.56
N TYR A 26 10.64 -4.18 -0.54
CA TYR A 26 9.40 -3.89 -1.25
C TYR A 26 9.57 -3.95 -2.77
N ILE A 27 8.46 -4.22 -3.45
CA ILE A 27 8.33 -4.23 -4.91
C ILE A 27 7.31 -3.15 -5.29
N LYS A 28 7.64 -2.32 -6.29
CA LYS A 28 6.71 -1.32 -6.83
C LYS A 28 5.64 -2.03 -7.68
N GLY A 29 4.39 -1.61 -7.53
CA GLY A 29 3.25 -2.11 -8.29
C GLY A 29 2.37 -0.98 -8.80
N ILE A 30 1.46 -1.30 -9.71
CA ILE A 30 0.43 -0.37 -10.20
C ILE A 30 -0.92 -1.09 -10.14
N GLY A 31 -1.86 -0.53 -9.40
CA GLY A 31 -3.26 -0.92 -9.42
C GLY A 31 -3.95 -0.27 -10.61
N GLN A 32 -4.22 -1.04 -11.66
CA GLN A 32 -4.86 -0.52 -12.86
C GLN A 32 -6.06 -1.38 -13.22
N HIS A 33 -7.20 -0.73 -13.42
CA HIS A 33 -8.37 -1.43 -13.95
C HIS A 33 -8.21 -1.62 -15.47
N PRO A 34 -8.46 -2.83 -16.01
CA PRO A 34 -8.05 -3.18 -17.37
C PRO A 34 -8.79 -2.44 -18.49
N THR A 35 -10.03 -1.98 -18.25
CA THR A 35 -10.92 -1.51 -19.34
C THR A 35 -11.70 -0.23 -19.10
N ASN A 36 -11.68 0.36 -17.89
CA ASN A 36 -12.54 1.51 -17.55
C ASN A 36 -11.84 2.86 -17.77
N GLY A 37 -10.60 2.85 -18.26
CA GLY A 37 -9.81 4.06 -18.51
C GLY A 37 -9.32 4.78 -17.25
N TRP A 38 -9.46 4.21 -16.05
CA TRP A 38 -8.91 4.80 -14.84
C TRP A 38 -7.37 4.79 -14.92
N PRO A 39 -6.70 5.89 -14.55
CA PRO A 39 -5.25 5.91 -14.47
C PRO A 39 -4.80 4.84 -13.47
N GLY A 40 -3.67 4.21 -13.76
CA GLY A 40 -3.06 3.26 -12.83
C GLY A 40 -2.57 3.97 -11.58
N GLU A 41 -2.86 3.43 -10.41
CA GLU A 41 -2.45 3.97 -9.13
C GLU A 41 -1.18 3.27 -8.61
N GLN A 42 -0.17 4.04 -8.17
CA GLN A 42 1.06 3.48 -7.61
C GLN A 42 0.79 2.71 -6.31
N SER A 43 1.49 1.60 -6.12
CA SER A 43 1.37 0.75 -4.95
C SER A 43 2.69 0.07 -4.59
N PHE A 44 2.74 -0.54 -3.41
CA PHE A 44 3.90 -1.30 -2.93
C PHE A 44 3.45 -2.67 -2.40
N LEU A 45 4.14 -3.73 -2.83
CA LEU A 45 4.13 -5.02 -2.15
C LEU A 45 5.31 -5.05 -1.19
N VAL A 46 5.04 -5.07 0.11
CA VAL A 46 6.07 -5.06 1.16
C VAL A 46 6.19 -6.46 1.75
N LEU A 47 7.41 -6.99 1.83
CA LEU A 47 7.69 -8.35 2.29
C LEU A 47 8.14 -8.36 3.75
N GLY A 48 7.84 -9.46 4.44
CA GLY A 48 8.35 -9.72 5.78
C GLY A 48 7.67 -8.93 6.90
N LEU A 49 6.55 -8.26 6.63
CA LEU A 49 5.75 -7.58 7.65
C LEU A 49 4.73 -8.52 8.29
N SER A 50 4.67 -8.47 9.63
CA SER A 50 3.58 -9.11 10.36
C SER A 50 2.25 -8.40 10.07
N ARG A 51 1.13 -9.10 10.33
CA ARG A 51 -0.21 -8.52 10.19
C ARG A 51 -0.39 -7.25 11.03
N GLU A 52 0.23 -7.21 12.21
CA GLU A 52 0.15 -6.06 13.11
C GLU A 52 0.98 -4.88 12.57
N ASP A 53 2.20 -5.14 12.08
CA ASP A 53 3.07 -4.10 11.52
C ASP A 53 2.46 -3.44 10.29
N VAL A 54 1.92 -4.24 9.37
CA VAL A 54 1.27 -3.69 8.16
C VAL A 54 0.00 -2.91 8.51
N ARG A 55 -0.73 -3.30 9.56
CA ARG A 55 -1.91 -2.57 10.06
C ARG A 55 -1.50 -1.22 10.64
N MET A 56 -0.43 -1.18 11.44
CA MET A 56 0.13 0.06 11.99
C MET A 56 0.66 0.98 10.91
N LEU A 57 1.40 0.44 9.94
CA LEU A 57 1.92 1.19 8.79
C LEU A 57 0.77 1.76 7.95
N GLY A 58 -0.20 0.93 7.58
CA GLY A 58 -1.36 1.37 6.80
C GLY A 58 -2.17 2.45 7.50
N ALA A 59 -2.40 2.33 8.81
CA ALA A 59 -3.12 3.35 9.58
C ALA A 59 -2.36 4.68 9.65
N ARG A 60 -1.02 4.63 9.81
CA ARG A 60 -0.15 5.81 9.81
C ARG A 60 -0.17 6.57 8.49
N HIS A 61 -0.32 5.85 7.38
CA HIS A 61 -0.47 6.41 6.03
C HIS A 61 -1.93 6.58 5.61
N GLU A 62 -2.87 6.56 6.56
CA GLU A 62 -4.30 6.81 6.37
C GLU A 62 -4.96 5.90 5.32
N GLN A 63 -4.41 4.70 5.10
CA GLN A 63 -5.00 3.72 4.17
C GLN A 63 -6.39 3.31 4.66
N ASN A 64 -7.32 3.11 3.72
CA ASN A 64 -8.64 2.56 4.07
C ASN A 64 -8.54 1.09 4.44
N ALA A 65 -7.72 0.37 3.70
CA ALA A 65 -7.52 -1.06 3.82
C ALA A 65 -6.14 -1.44 3.30
N ILE A 66 -5.72 -2.65 3.65
CA ILE A 66 -4.52 -3.29 3.11
C ILE A 66 -4.88 -4.69 2.62
N VAL A 67 -4.13 -5.19 1.64
CA VAL A 67 -4.14 -6.62 1.30
C VAL A 67 -2.93 -7.25 1.97
N TRP A 68 -3.17 -8.20 2.88
CA TRP A 68 -2.11 -8.93 3.58
C TRP A 68 -2.18 -10.41 3.21
N CYS A 69 -1.03 -11.02 2.98
CA CYS A 69 -0.91 -12.45 2.70
C CYS A 69 -0.01 -13.09 3.75
N GLY A 70 -0.55 -14.07 4.47
CA GLY A 70 0.18 -14.86 5.45
C GLY A 70 1.00 -15.99 4.83
N PRO A 71 1.58 -16.88 5.67
CA PRO A 71 2.33 -18.06 5.22
C PRO A 71 1.51 -19.06 4.37
N ASP A 72 0.18 -19.00 4.45
CA ASP A 72 -0.76 -19.79 3.65
C ASP A 72 -1.00 -19.22 2.23
N ALA A 73 -0.40 -18.06 1.93
CA ALA A 73 -0.52 -17.33 0.67
C ALA A 73 -1.96 -16.95 0.29
N VAL A 74 -2.88 -16.91 1.25
CA VAL A 74 -4.25 -16.45 1.03
C VAL A 74 -4.32 -14.94 1.24
N PRO A 75 -4.76 -14.14 0.24
CA PRO A 75 -4.89 -12.70 0.40
C PRO A 75 -6.12 -12.37 1.25
N GLU A 76 -5.92 -11.57 2.29
CA GLU A 76 -6.96 -11.01 3.14
C GLU A 76 -7.05 -9.49 2.95
N LEU A 77 -8.25 -8.98 2.69
CA LEU A 77 -8.52 -7.55 2.78
C LEU A 77 -8.74 -7.18 4.25
N VAL A 78 -7.83 -6.41 4.84
CA VAL A 78 -7.92 -5.93 6.21
C VAL A 78 -8.34 -4.46 6.20
N LEU A 79 -9.53 -4.17 6.73
CA LEU A 79 -10.01 -2.80 6.89
C LEU A 79 -9.32 -2.11 8.06
N LEU A 80 -8.98 -0.83 7.87
CA LEU A 80 -8.30 0.00 8.88
C LEU A 80 -9.20 1.13 9.40
N ARG A 81 -10.28 1.43 8.68
CA ARG A 81 -11.31 2.41 8.99
C ARG A 81 -12.60 2.13 8.24
#